data_AF-A0A9Q1F0T1-F1
#
_entry.id   AF-A0A9Q1F0T1-F1
#
_cell.length_a   1.000
_cell.length_b   1.000
_cell.length_c   1.000
_cell.angle_alpha   90.00
_cell.angle_beta   90.00
_cell.angle_gamma   90.00
#
_symmetry.space_group_name_H-M   'P 1'
#
loop_
_entity.id
_entity.type
_entity.pdbx_description
1 polymer ?
#
loop_
_entity_poly.entity_id
_entity_poly.type
_entity_poly.pdbx_seq_one_letter_code
_entity_poly.pdbx_strand_id
1 'polypeptide(L)'
;MASRMGLVRGDLVVGKKQFSPLLKHVYPTAVTAENVKAGFRKAGIFPLSREAVDTAQVVRILPSAEGTDATPATSSPTPSSTPAIATPSSTPTTASATPSSASTTSASASAPLTGTNMSATPSATPAPCPTCKRVTPKNYLVAAGIILESLANVLMSPALEKQDKVRRRLPLPARVITSDEYFNLVAQKEAEEKEKEDKKKKWKEDMAKKKEERRQAQEERRQVQEAKRQRKQAPPPAEQDGEHCAICRCLVPPGSADDTVDEWVQCEICQLWFHLQCAEVMECLTPSGSA
;
A
#
# COMPACT_ATOMS: atom_id res chain seq x y z
N MET A 1 10.38 -16.98 18.69
CA MET A 1 9.64 -15.83 18.11
C MET A 1 8.56 -16.32 17.11
N ALA A 2 7.57 -17.11 17.56
CA ALA A 2 6.54 -17.69 16.67
C ALA A 2 5.09 -17.53 17.19
N SER A 3 4.86 -16.74 18.24
CA SER A 3 3.56 -16.71 18.94
C SER A 3 2.66 -15.52 18.56
N ARG A 4 2.68 -15.06 17.29
CA ARG A 4 1.83 -13.94 16.83
C ARG A 4 0.99 -14.22 15.58
N MET A 5 0.70 -15.49 15.29
CA MET A 5 -0.33 -15.82 14.30
C MET A 5 -1.54 -16.38 15.04
N GLY A 6 -2.37 -15.46 15.53
CA GLY A 6 -3.68 -15.81 16.06
C GLY A 6 -4.49 -16.51 14.98
N LEU A 7 -4.81 -17.78 15.22
CA LEU A 7 -5.87 -18.48 14.50
C LEU A 7 -7.19 -17.80 14.87
N VAL A 8 -7.60 -16.82 14.06
CA VAL A 8 -8.94 -16.25 14.13
C VAL A 8 -9.81 -17.09 13.19
N ARG A 9 -10.73 -17.86 13.78
CA ARG A 9 -11.93 -18.37 13.09
C ARG A 9 -12.75 -17.16 12.64
N GLY A 10 -12.58 -16.78 11.39
CA GLY A 10 -13.29 -15.71 10.70
C GLY A 10 -12.74 -15.62 9.28
N ASP A 11 -13.57 -15.24 8.31
CA ASP A 11 -13.16 -15.13 6.89
C ASP A 11 -12.01 -14.14 6.73
N LEU A 12 -10.77 -14.63 6.78
CA LEU A 12 -9.58 -13.83 6.61
C LEU A 12 -9.48 -13.44 5.13
N VAL A 13 -10.00 -12.26 4.79
CA VAL A 13 -9.83 -11.71 3.44
C VAL A 13 -8.39 -11.22 3.27
N VAL A 14 -7.55 -12.08 2.69
CA VAL A 14 -6.17 -11.72 2.35
C VAL A 14 -6.17 -10.77 1.15
N GLY A 15 -5.82 -9.51 1.38
CA GLY A 15 -5.73 -8.50 0.32
C GLY A 15 -4.55 -8.73 -0.63
N LYS A 16 -4.66 -8.25 -1.88
CA LYS A 16 -3.60 -8.36 -2.91
C LYS A 16 -2.22 -7.89 -2.45
N LYS A 17 -2.16 -6.85 -1.61
CA LYS A 17 -0.89 -6.30 -1.08
C LYS A 17 -0.23 -7.23 -0.06
N GLN A 18 -1.03 -8.03 0.65
CA GLN A 18 -0.57 -8.94 1.69
C GLN A 18 -0.28 -10.34 1.13
N PHE A 19 -0.88 -10.70 0.00
CA PHE A 19 -0.67 -11.99 -0.63
C PHE A 19 0.78 -12.20 -1.10
N SER A 20 1.41 -11.23 -1.76
CA SER A 20 2.77 -11.43 -2.30
C SER A 20 3.83 -11.70 -1.22
N PRO A 21 3.89 -10.95 -0.10
CA PRO A 21 4.80 -11.28 1.00
C PRO A 21 4.47 -12.63 1.64
N LEU A 22 3.19 -12.94 1.84
CA LEU A 22 2.76 -14.19 2.45
C LEU A 22 3.13 -15.39 1.57
N LEU A 23 2.89 -15.31 0.26
CA LEU A 23 3.29 -16.34 -0.70
C LEU A 23 4.80 -16.53 -0.72
N LYS A 24 5.61 -15.46 -0.69
CA LYS A 24 7.07 -15.57 -0.64
C LYS A 24 7.57 -16.39 0.56
N HIS A 25 6.89 -16.31 1.70
CA HIS A 25 7.26 -17.08 2.89
C HIS A 25 6.72 -18.51 2.87
N VAL A 26 5.48 -18.71 2.41
CA VAL A 26 4.82 -20.03 2.45
C VAL A 26 5.28 -20.94 1.30
N TYR A 27 5.58 -20.37 0.13
CA TYR A 27 5.96 -21.13 -1.06
C TYR A 27 7.17 -22.06 -0.86
N PRO A 28 8.32 -21.64 -0.30
CA PRO A 28 9.45 -22.55 -0.08
C PRO A 28 9.14 -23.66 0.93
N THR A 29 8.23 -23.41 1.88
CA THR A 29 7.78 -24.43 2.84
C THR A 29 6.81 -25.43 2.21
N ALA A 30 5.98 -24.99 1.27
CA ALA A 30 5.01 -25.84 0.58
C ALA A 30 5.67 -26.67 -0.54
N VAL A 31 6.61 -26.07 -1.28
CA VAL A 31 7.26 -26.68 -2.45
C VAL A 31 8.56 -27.39 -2.03
N THR A 32 8.42 -28.40 -1.18
CA THR A 32 9.52 -29.32 -0.86
C THR A 32 9.53 -30.48 -1.85
N ALA A 33 10.72 -31.06 -2.09
CA ALA A 33 10.85 -32.22 -2.96
C ALA A 33 9.98 -33.41 -2.49
N GLU A 34 9.77 -33.54 -1.18
CA GLU A 34 8.92 -34.55 -0.57
C GLU A 34 7.43 -34.32 -0.88
N ASN A 35 6.94 -33.08 -0.71
CA ASN A 35 5.54 -32.75 -1.04
C ASN A 35 5.26 -32.92 -2.53
N VAL A 36 6.22 -32.56 -3.38
CA VAL A 36 6.14 -32.77 -4.84
C VAL A 36 6.07 -34.27 -5.15
N LYS A 37 6.97 -35.09 -4.58
CA LYS A 37 6.94 -36.55 -4.74
C LYS A 37 5.64 -37.17 -4.21
N ALA A 38 5.14 -36.71 -3.06
CA ALA A 38 3.88 -37.17 -2.49
C ALA A 38 2.68 -36.80 -3.37
N GLY A 39 2.68 -35.59 -3.94
CA GLY A 39 1.69 -35.13 -4.92
C GLY A 39 1.68 -36.02 -6.17
N PHE A 40 2.85 -36.31 -6.74
CA PHE A 40 2.95 -37.25 -7.87
C PHE A 40 2.52 -38.67 -7.50
N ARG A 41 2.83 -39.16 -6.29
CA ARG A 41 2.33 -40.47 -5.80
C ARG A 41 0.82 -40.50 -5.72
N LYS A 42 0.23 -39.46 -5.12
CA LYS A 42 -1.22 -39.34 -4.95
C LYS A 42 -1.96 -39.19 -6.29
N ALA A 43 -1.34 -38.52 -7.25
CA ALA A 43 -1.85 -38.39 -8.61
C ALA A 43 -1.63 -39.66 -9.46
N GLY A 44 -0.96 -40.69 -8.94
CA GLY A 44 -0.63 -41.91 -9.69
C GLY A 44 0.46 -41.73 -10.75
N ILE A 45 1.19 -40.61 -10.71
CA ILE A 45 2.27 -40.26 -11.64
C ILE A 45 3.63 -40.76 -11.11
N PHE A 46 3.75 -41.05 -9.80
CA PHE A 46 4.98 -41.57 -9.18
C PHE A 46 4.76 -42.84 -8.33
N PRO A 47 5.68 -43.83 -8.34
CA PRO A 47 6.84 -43.91 -9.23
C PRO A 47 6.37 -44.01 -10.68
N LEU A 48 7.05 -43.31 -11.58
CA LEU A 48 6.83 -43.48 -13.01
C LEU A 48 7.30 -44.90 -13.30
N SER A 49 6.39 -45.87 -13.18
CA SER A 49 6.63 -47.25 -13.58
C SER A 49 6.88 -47.17 -15.07
N ARG A 50 8.17 -47.11 -15.43
CA ARG A 50 8.63 -46.97 -16.82
C ARG A 50 8.08 -48.10 -17.70
N GLU A 51 7.72 -49.21 -17.07
CA GLU A 51 7.10 -50.40 -17.65
C GLU A 51 5.58 -50.24 -17.89
N ALA A 52 4.89 -49.35 -17.17
CA ALA A 52 3.46 -49.08 -17.38
C ALA A 52 3.18 -48.11 -18.53
N VAL A 53 4.21 -47.36 -18.96
CA VAL A 53 4.13 -46.55 -20.18
C VAL A 53 4.58 -47.44 -21.34
N ASP A 54 3.61 -47.95 -22.10
CA ASP A 54 3.91 -48.66 -23.34
C ASP A 54 4.54 -47.69 -24.35
N THR A 55 5.87 -47.71 -24.43
CA THR A 55 6.62 -46.87 -25.36
C THR A 55 6.29 -47.15 -26.83
N ALA A 56 5.62 -48.27 -27.15
CA ALA A 56 5.10 -48.51 -28.49
C ALA A 56 3.86 -47.66 -28.80
N GLN A 57 3.07 -47.25 -27.79
CA GLN A 57 1.92 -46.36 -27.95
C GLN A 57 2.30 -44.88 -27.90
N VAL A 58 3.50 -44.55 -27.39
CA VAL A 58 4.04 -43.21 -27.49
C VAL A 58 4.50 -42.99 -28.93
N VAL A 59 3.56 -42.58 -29.77
CA VAL A 59 3.84 -42.07 -31.12
C VAL A 59 4.83 -40.93 -30.94
N ARG A 60 6.10 -41.18 -31.28
CA ARG A 60 7.06 -40.11 -31.48
C ARG A 60 6.51 -39.28 -32.62
N ILE A 61 5.84 -38.18 -32.26
CA ILE A 61 5.62 -37.07 -33.18
C ILE A 61 7.02 -36.50 -33.38
N LEU A 62 7.80 -37.15 -34.24
CA LEU A 62 8.94 -36.52 -34.86
C LEU A 62 8.36 -35.29 -35.57
N PRO A 63 8.87 -34.09 -35.29
CA PRO A 63 8.44 -32.91 -36.03
C PRO A 63 8.62 -33.23 -37.50
N SER A 64 7.49 -33.35 -38.21
CA SER A 64 7.48 -33.73 -39.61
C SER A 64 8.29 -32.69 -40.36
N ALA A 65 9.42 -33.12 -40.93
CA ALA A 65 10.31 -32.28 -41.73
C ALA A 65 9.72 -31.97 -43.13
N GLU A 66 8.40 -32.09 -43.31
CA GLU A 66 7.70 -31.71 -44.54
C GLU A 66 7.33 -30.22 -44.49
N GLY A 67 8.35 -29.37 -44.42
CA GLY A 67 8.29 -28.00 -44.90
C GLY A 67 9.08 -27.95 -46.19
N THR A 68 8.40 -28.15 -47.32
CA THR A 68 8.94 -27.90 -48.66
C THR A 68 9.18 -26.40 -48.77
N ASP A 69 10.43 -25.98 -48.60
CA ASP A 69 10.88 -24.66 -49.01
C ASP A 69 11.96 -24.83 -50.06
N ALA A 70 11.80 -24.11 -51.16
CA ALA A 70 12.61 -24.23 -52.36
C ALA A 70 14.00 -23.63 -52.12
N THR A 71 15.02 -24.49 -52.13
CA THR A 71 16.43 -24.11 -52.14
C THR A 71 16.89 -23.77 -53.57
N PRO A 72 17.56 -22.64 -53.85
CA PRO A 72 18.44 -22.52 -55.01
C PRO A 72 19.83 -23.08 -54.66
N ALA A 73 20.34 -23.89 -55.58
CA ALA A 73 21.58 -24.66 -55.46
C ALA A 73 22.81 -23.82 -55.11
N THR A 74 23.67 -24.35 -54.22
CA THR A 74 25.11 -24.11 -54.29
C THR A 74 25.84 -25.33 -53.72
N SER A 75 26.85 -25.74 -54.47
CA SER A 75 27.60 -27.00 -54.49
C SER A 75 28.46 -27.30 -53.26
N SER A 76 28.55 -28.60 -52.97
CA SER A 76 29.53 -29.30 -52.11
C SER A 76 31.01 -29.05 -52.52
N PRO A 77 32.02 -29.40 -51.69
CA PRO A 77 32.40 -30.81 -51.48
C PRO A 77 32.80 -31.23 -50.03
N THR A 78 32.49 -32.49 -49.73
CA THR A 78 33.01 -33.44 -48.70
C THR A 78 34.54 -33.69 -48.84
N PRO A 79 35.30 -34.38 -47.91
CA PRO A 79 34.87 -35.55 -47.09
C PRO A 79 35.52 -35.79 -45.68
N SER A 80 35.05 -36.89 -45.04
CA SER A 80 35.70 -37.75 -44.01
C SER A 80 35.76 -37.21 -42.56
N SER A 81 35.49 -37.96 -41.48
CA SER A 81 35.76 -39.37 -41.19
C SER A 81 34.93 -39.89 -39.99
N THR A 82 34.58 -41.17 -39.98
CA THR A 82 34.12 -42.02 -38.86
C THR A 82 35.21 -42.18 -37.77
N PRO A 83 34.93 -42.63 -36.52
CA PRO A 83 34.65 -44.05 -36.24
C PRO A 83 33.65 -44.37 -35.09
N ALA A 84 33.37 -45.67 -34.98
CA ALA A 84 32.39 -46.41 -34.19
C ALA A 84 32.67 -46.57 -32.68
N ILE A 85 31.82 -47.40 -32.00
CA ILE A 85 31.93 -48.10 -30.68
C ILE A 85 30.90 -47.56 -29.64
N ALA A 86 30.16 -48.31 -28.83
CA ALA A 86 29.74 -49.72 -28.75
C ALA A 86 28.56 -49.81 -27.75
N THR A 87 27.72 -50.83 -27.93
CA THR A 87 26.67 -51.29 -27.01
C THR A 87 27.31 -51.89 -25.74
N PRO A 88 26.60 -51.88 -24.58
CA PRO A 88 26.16 -53.19 -24.11
C PRO A 88 24.78 -53.25 -23.45
N SER A 89 24.21 -54.45 -23.62
CA SER A 89 23.02 -55.05 -23.03
C SER A 89 23.26 -55.46 -21.56
N SER A 90 22.25 -55.32 -20.71
CA SER A 90 22.05 -56.21 -19.54
C SER A 90 20.68 -55.99 -18.86
N THR A 91 19.96 -57.10 -18.72
CA THR A 91 18.86 -57.41 -17.77
C THR A 91 19.00 -58.91 -17.46
N PRO A 92 18.33 -59.51 -16.45
CA PRO A 92 17.67 -58.99 -15.24
C PRO A 92 18.03 -59.79 -13.96
N THR A 93 17.65 -59.35 -12.76
CA THR A 93 17.39 -60.28 -11.62
C THR A 93 16.35 -59.75 -10.63
N THR A 94 15.18 -60.40 -10.67
CA THR A 94 14.24 -60.83 -9.62
C THR A 94 14.47 -60.40 -8.16
N ALA A 95 13.45 -59.83 -7.52
CA ALA A 95 12.93 -60.29 -6.22
C ALA A 95 11.54 -59.72 -5.93
N SER A 96 10.65 -60.63 -5.52
CA SER A 96 9.24 -60.48 -5.19
C SER A 96 9.06 -60.11 -3.71
N ALA A 97 8.07 -59.26 -3.38
CA ALA A 97 7.40 -59.27 -2.07
C ALA A 97 6.07 -58.49 -2.12
N THR A 98 4.97 -59.23 -2.05
CA THR A 98 3.59 -58.81 -1.68
C THR A 98 3.54 -58.46 -0.18
N PRO A 99 2.66 -57.55 0.29
CA PRO A 99 1.27 -57.92 0.67
C PRO A 99 0.23 -56.80 0.33
N SER A 100 -0.99 -57.12 -0.13
CA SER A 100 -2.22 -57.45 0.63
C SER A 100 -2.58 -56.50 1.78
N SER A 101 -3.67 -55.72 1.62
CA SER A 101 -4.69 -55.32 2.63
C SER A 101 -5.68 -54.35 1.94
N ALA A 102 -6.90 -54.77 1.61
CA ALA A 102 -8.09 -54.85 2.47
C ALA A 102 -8.85 -53.51 2.60
N SER A 103 -9.98 -53.50 1.89
CA SER A 103 -11.25 -52.79 2.06
C SER A 103 -11.48 -51.96 3.32
N THR A 104 -12.06 -50.77 3.17
CA THR A 104 -13.14 -50.34 4.08
C THR A 104 -14.08 -49.35 3.40
N THR A 105 -15.25 -49.87 3.02
CA THR A 105 -16.49 -49.15 2.76
C THR A 105 -16.97 -48.51 4.07
N SER A 106 -17.47 -47.28 4.02
CA SER A 106 -18.24 -46.71 5.13
C SER A 106 -19.42 -45.91 4.59
N ALA A 107 -20.58 -46.53 4.77
CA ALA A 107 -21.88 -45.92 4.68
C ALA A 107 -22.14 -45.04 5.92
N SER A 108 -22.90 -43.97 5.73
CA SER A 108 -23.73 -43.35 6.78
C SER A 108 -24.82 -42.56 6.06
N ALA A 109 -26.05 -43.06 6.04
CA ALA A 109 -27.02 -43.10 7.14
C ALA A 109 -28.05 -42.00 6.89
N SER A 110 -29.13 -42.41 6.22
CA SER A 110 -30.39 -41.70 6.15
C SER A 110 -31.06 -41.72 7.52
N ALA A 111 -31.65 -40.60 7.93
CA ALA A 111 -32.63 -40.56 9.02
C ALA A 111 -33.82 -39.66 8.63
N PRO A 112 -35.03 -39.94 9.15
CA PRO A 112 -36.29 -39.47 8.57
C PRO A 112 -36.97 -38.34 9.37
N LEU A 113 -37.81 -37.59 8.63
CA LEU A 113 -39.09 -36.96 8.97
C LEU A 113 -39.35 -36.45 10.41
N THR A 114 -39.65 -35.15 10.51
CA THR A 114 -40.77 -34.66 11.34
C THR A 114 -41.32 -33.37 10.74
N GLY A 115 -42.62 -33.40 10.41
CA GLY A 115 -43.36 -32.23 9.93
C GLY A 115 -43.83 -31.35 11.09
N THR A 116 -44.07 -30.08 10.81
CA THR A 116 -44.95 -29.24 11.63
C THR A 116 -45.58 -28.13 10.80
N ASN A 117 -46.90 -28.26 10.65
CA ASN A 117 -47.96 -27.27 10.49
C ASN A 117 -47.75 -25.95 9.75
N MET A 118 -48.59 -25.85 8.72
CA MET A 118 -49.28 -24.68 8.18
C MET A 118 -49.59 -23.59 9.23
N SER A 119 -49.21 -22.35 8.92
CA SER A 119 -49.96 -21.17 9.33
C SER A 119 -50.01 -20.21 8.15
N ALA A 120 -51.21 -20.03 7.61
CA ALA A 120 -51.50 -19.13 6.52
C ALA A 120 -51.38 -17.68 6.99
N THR A 121 -50.53 -16.91 6.33
CA THR A 121 -50.47 -15.45 6.46
C THR A 121 -50.96 -14.86 5.13
N PRO A 122 -51.96 -13.95 5.13
CA PRO A 122 -52.48 -13.38 3.90
C PRO A 122 -51.41 -12.51 3.22
N SER A 123 -51.05 -12.91 2.00
CA SER A 123 -50.14 -12.22 1.10
C SER A 123 -50.80 -10.93 0.61
N ALA A 124 -50.43 -9.80 1.21
CA ALA A 124 -50.73 -8.49 0.67
C ALA A 124 -49.82 -8.23 -0.54
N THR A 125 -50.41 -8.21 -1.73
CA THR A 125 -49.77 -7.81 -2.98
C THR A 125 -49.26 -6.36 -2.85
N PRO A 126 -47.95 -6.08 -2.92
CA PRO A 126 -47.47 -4.71 -2.92
C PRO A 126 -47.80 -4.05 -4.26
N ALA A 127 -48.58 -2.97 -4.20
CA ALA A 127 -48.88 -2.15 -5.36
C ALA A 127 -47.59 -1.60 -5.98
N PRO A 128 -47.45 -1.60 -7.32
CA PRO A 128 -46.26 -1.09 -8.00
C PRO A 128 -46.10 0.41 -7.73
N CYS A 129 -44.92 0.81 -7.26
CA CYS A 129 -44.59 2.21 -7.03
C CYS A 129 -44.55 2.95 -8.38
N PRO A 130 -45.40 3.97 -8.61
CA PRO A 130 -45.55 4.62 -9.92
C PRO A 130 -44.35 5.50 -10.32
N THR A 131 -43.36 5.71 -9.44
CA THR A 131 -42.30 6.71 -9.64
C THR A 131 -40.89 6.14 -9.80
N CYS A 132 -40.65 4.86 -9.52
CA CYS A 132 -39.32 4.26 -9.67
C CYS A 132 -39.25 3.27 -10.85
N LYS A 133 -38.76 3.73 -12.01
CA LYS A 133 -38.41 2.90 -13.19
C LYS A 133 -37.21 1.95 -12.96
N ARG A 134 -36.82 1.68 -11.72
CA ARG A 134 -35.82 0.66 -11.41
C ARG A 134 -36.54 -0.63 -11.05
N VAL A 135 -36.76 -1.46 -12.05
CA VAL A 135 -37.02 -2.88 -11.82
C VAL A 135 -35.76 -3.45 -11.20
N THR A 136 -35.77 -3.66 -9.88
CA THR A 136 -34.77 -4.50 -9.23
C THR A 136 -34.81 -5.86 -9.94
N PRO A 137 -33.68 -6.35 -10.49
CA PRO A 137 -33.67 -7.63 -11.17
C PRO A 137 -34.02 -8.70 -10.14
N LYS A 138 -35.29 -9.16 -10.16
CA LYS A 138 -35.73 -10.29 -9.34
C LYS A 138 -34.96 -11.50 -9.84
N ASN A 139 -34.20 -12.11 -8.95
CA ASN A 139 -33.49 -13.35 -9.22
C ASN A 139 -34.53 -14.38 -9.68
N TYR A 140 -34.42 -14.83 -10.93
CA TYR A 140 -35.48 -15.60 -11.62
C TYR A 140 -35.84 -16.89 -10.86
N LEU A 141 -34.88 -17.43 -10.10
CA LEU A 141 -35.03 -18.62 -9.27
C LEU A 141 -35.93 -18.40 -8.04
N VAL A 142 -35.95 -17.17 -7.52
CA VAL A 142 -36.85 -16.79 -6.42
C VAL A 142 -38.25 -16.52 -6.95
N ALA A 143 -38.35 -15.87 -8.12
CA ALA A 143 -39.63 -15.65 -8.79
C ALA A 143 -40.30 -16.97 -9.22
N ALA A 144 -39.51 -17.98 -9.60
CA ALA A 144 -39.99 -19.32 -9.91
C ALA A 144 -40.33 -20.16 -8.67
N GLY A 145 -40.14 -19.64 -7.45
CA GLY A 145 -40.37 -20.37 -6.20
C GLY A 145 -39.42 -21.55 -5.96
N ILE A 146 -38.34 -21.66 -6.75
CA ILE A 146 -37.36 -22.74 -6.66
C ILE A 146 -36.45 -22.52 -5.44
N ILE A 147 -36.18 -21.26 -5.10
CA ILE A 147 -35.28 -20.87 -4.01
C ILE A 147 -35.96 -19.83 -3.12
N LEU A 148 -35.88 -20.03 -1.81
CA LEU A 148 -36.35 -19.08 -0.82
C LEU A 148 -35.56 -17.76 -0.90
N GLU A 149 -36.24 -16.61 -0.81
CA GLU A 149 -35.63 -15.28 -0.95
C GLU A 149 -34.42 -15.07 -0.01
N SER A 150 -34.44 -15.67 1.18
CA SER A 150 -33.34 -15.61 2.16
C SER A 150 -32.05 -16.29 1.67
N LEU A 151 -32.16 -17.32 0.82
CA LEU A 151 -31.03 -18.04 0.25
C LEU A 151 -30.48 -17.37 -1.01
N ALA A 152 -31.27 -16.53 -1.67
CA ALA A 152 -30.86 -15.84 -2.89
C ALA A 152 -29.64 -14.95 -2.65
N ASN A 153 -29.56 -14.26 -1.50
CA ASN A 153 -28.43 -13.41 -1.14
C ASN A 153 -27.15 -14.18 -0.80
N VAL A 154 -27.26 -15.45 -0.41
CA VAL A 154 -26.11 -16.33 -0.12
C VAL A 154 -25.58 -16.99 -1.40
N LEU A 155 -26.48 -17.32 -2.33
CA LEU A 155 -26.13 -17.95 -3.60
C LEU A 155 -25.71 -16.95 -4.68
N MET A 156 -26.15 -15.70 -4.59
CA MET A 156 -25.60 -14.62 -5.39
C MET A 156 -24.19 -14.31 -4.86
N SER A 157 -23.17 -14.75 -5.60
CA SER A 157 -21.80 -14.26 -5.39
C SER A 157 -21.86 -12.75 -5.22
N PRO A 158 -21.26 -12.16 -4.16
CA PRO A 158 -21.23 -10.71 -3.99
C PRO A 158 -20.85 -10.14 -5.33
N ALA A 159 -21.71 -9.27 -5.88
CA ALA A 159 -21.48 -8.67 -7.17
C ALA A 159 -20.15 -7.93 -7.05
N LEU A 160 -19.06 -8.61 -7.37
CA LEU A 160 -17.82 -7.98 -7.75
C LEU A 160 -18.29 -7.22 -8.97
N GLU A 161 -18.54 -5.92 -8.79
CA GLU A 161 -18.67 -4.95 -9.86
C GLU A 161 -17.36 -5.06 -10.65
N LYS A 162 -17.32 -6.07 -11.51
CA LYS A 162 -16.40 -6.17 -12.60
C LYS A 162 -16.90 -5.05 -13.48
N GLN A 163 -16.35 -3.87 -13.24
CA GLN A 163 -16.19 -2.86 -14.26
C GLN A 163 -15.63 -3.63 -15.44
N ASP A 164 -16.51 -4.01 -16.37
CA ASP A 164 -16.17 -4.60 -17.65
C ASP A 164 -15.39 -3.51 -18.38
N LYS A 165 -14.12 -3.39 -18.01
CA LYS A 165 -13.11 -2.79 -18.86
C LYS A 165 -13.09 -3.72 -20.05
N VAL A 166 -13.92 -3.37 -21.03
CA VAL A 166 -13.92 -3.93 -22.37
C VAL A 166 -12.45 -4.02 -22.75
N ARG A 167 -11.89 -5.23 -22.63
CA ARG A 167 -10.56 -5.55 -23.13
C ARG A 167 -10.74 -5.49 -24.64
N ARG A 168 -10.68 -4.27 -25.19
CA ARG A 168 -10.53 -4.06 -26.62
C ARG A 168 -9.28 -4.85 -26.96
N ARG A 169 -9.48 -5.97 -27.65
CA ARG A 169 -8.37 -6.72 -28.24
C ARG A 169 -7.68 -5.71 -29.13
N LEU A 170 -6.49 -5.26 -28.73
CA LEU A 170 -5.65 -4.45 -29.59
C LEU A 170 -5.42 -5.28 -30.85
N PRO A 171 -5.87 -4.83 -32.03
CA PRO A 171 -5.49 -5.50 -33.26
C PRO A 171 -3.97 -5.39 -33.35
N LEU A 172 -3.28 -6.49 -33.10
CA LEU A 172 -1.83 -6.55 -33.27
C LEU A 172 -1.58 -6.52 -34.79
N PRO A 173 -0.77 -5.59 -35.30
CA PRO A 173 -0.44 -5.52 -36.72
C PRO A 173 0.24 -6.81 -37.21
N ALA A 174 0.99 -7.48 -36.32
CA ALA A 174 1.74 -8.68 -36.63
C ALA A 174 0.83 -9.92 -36.64
N ARG A 175 0.70 -10.53 -37.82
CA ARG A 175 -0.03 -11.79 -38.04
C ARG A 175 0.75 -13.02 -37.54
N VAL A 176 2.06 -12.88 -37.34
CA VAL A 176 2.99 -13.95 -36.92
C VAL A 176 3.76 -13.48 -35.68
N ILE A 177 3.72 -14.27 -34.60
CA ILE A 177 4.29 -13.91 -33.29
C ILE A 177 5.84 -13.83 -33.31
N THR A 178 6.47 -14.50 -34.27
CA THR A 178 7.94 -14.57 -34.41
C THR A 178 8.52 -13.54 -35.36
N SER A 179 7.72 -12.63 -35.93
CA SER A 179 8.25 -11.60 -36.82
C SER A 179 9.00 -10.51 -36.03
N ASP A 180 10.02 -9.93 -36.64
CA ASP A 180 10.78 -8.81 -36.07
C ASP A 180 9.87 -7.61 -35.74
N GLU A 181 8.79 -7.41 -36.51
CA GLU A 181 7.76 -6.40 -36.24
C GLU A 181 7.10 -6.59 -34.87
N TYR A 182 6.85 -7.84 -34.47
CA TYR A 182 6.27 -8.13 -33.15
C TYR A 182 7.27 -7.82 -32.02
N PHE A 183 8.54 -8.17 -32.19
CA PHE A 183 9.58 -7.86 -31.20
C PHE A 183 9.76 -6.34 -31.03
N ASN A 184 9.76 -5.58 -32.13
CA ASN A 184 9.82 -4.12 -32.09
C ASN A 184 8.62 -3.50 -31.37
N LEU A 185 7.41 -4.04 -31.59
CA LEU A 185 6.20 -3.60 -30.88
C LEU A 185 6.26 -3.88 -29.37
N VAL A 186 6.79 -5.05 -28.98
CA VAL A 186 6.98 -5.39 -27.56
C VAL A 186 7.99 -4.45 -26.92
N ALA A 187 9.13 -4.21 -27.56
CA ALA A 187 10.16 -3.30 -27.07
C ALA A 187 9.65 -1.86 -26.96
N GLN A 188 8.90 -1.37 -27.96
CA GLN A 188 8.30 -0.03 -27.92
C GLN A 188 7.30 0.12 -26.78
N LYS A 189 6.46 -0.90 -26.55
CA LYS A 189 5.47 -0.90 -25.47
C LYS A 189 6.12 -0.93 -24.10
N GLU A 190 7.19 -1.71 -23.93
CA GLU A 190 7.98 -1.73 -22.69
C GLU A 190 8.67 -0.39 -22.43
N ALA A 191 9.24 0.24 -23.45
CA ALA A 191 9.82 1.57 -23.35
C ALA A 191 8.78 2.64 -22.99
N GLU A 192 7.59 2.59 -23.59
CA GLU A 192 6.48 3.49 -23.28
C GLU A 192 5.98 3.30 -21.83
N GLU A 193 5.89 2.05 -21.36
CA GLU A 193 5.50 1.74 -19.98
C GLU A 193 6.54 2.26 -18.98
N LYS A 194 7.83 2.07 -19.29
CA LYS A 194 8.94 2.62 -18.49
C LYS A 194 8.91 4.14 -18.44
N GLU A 195 8.68 4.82 -19.58
CA GLU A 195 8.55 6.28 -19.61
C GLU A 195 7.35 6.77 -18.79
N LYS A 196 6.22 6.07 -18.84
CA LYS A 196 5.04 6.36 -18.02
C LYS A 196 5.32 6.15 -16.53
N GLU A 197 6.07 5.12 -16.16
CA GLU A 197 6.48 4.88 -14.77
C GLU A 197 7.41 5.98 -14.27
N ASP A 198 8.40 6.38 -15.05
CA ASP A 198 9.34 7.45 -14.72
C ASP A 198 8.62 8.81 -14.60
N LYS A 199 7.70 9.13 -15.52
CA LYS A 199 6.84 10.33 -15.40
C LYS A 199 5.99 10.29 -14.13
N LYS A 200 5.42 9.14 -13.78
CA LYS A 200 4.63 8.98 -12.56
C LYS A 200 5.48 9.11 -11.30
N LYS A 201 6.71 8.59 -11.31
CA LYS A 201 7.67 8.73 -10.21
C LYS A 201 8.09 10.19 -10.03
N LYS A 202 8.47 10.87 -11.11
CA LYS A 202 8.81 12.30 -11.11
C LYS A 202 7.65 13.17 -10.62
N TRP A 203 6.42 12.90 -11.06
CA TRP A 203 5.23 13.63 -10.59
C TRP A 203 4.96 13.42 -9.10
N LYS A 204 5.14 12.20 -8.57
CA LYS A 204 5.00 11.93 -7.14
C LYS A 204 6.06 12.64 -6.31
N GLU A 205 7.30 12.68 -6.78
CA GLU A 205 8.40 13.37 -6.12
C GLU A 205 8.18 14.89 -6.10
N ASP A 206 7.76 15.48 -7.21
CA ASP A 206 7.41 16.90 -7.30
C ASP A 206 6.26 17.27 -6.35
N MET A 207 5.20 16.45 -6.32
CA MET A 207 4.08 16.64 -5.39
C MET A 207 4.51 16.49 -3.92
N ALA A 208 5.45 15.59 -3.62
CA ALA A 208 6.00 15.44 -2.27
C ALA A 208 6.86 16.66 -1.88
N LYS A 209 7.74 17.13 -2.78
CA LYS A 209 8.56 18.32 -2.59
C LYS A 209 7.70 19.56 -2.36
N LYS A 210 6.69 19.78 -3.21
CA LYS A 210 5.73 20.89 -3.08
C LYS A 210 4.93 20.84 -1.77
N LYS A 211 4.60 19.64 -1.28
CA LYS A 211 3.93 19.46 0.02
C LYS A 211 4.84 19.82 1.18
N GLU A 212 6.12 19.46 1.12
CA GLU A 212 7.11 19.80 2.15
C GLU A 212 7.38 21.31 2.20
N GLU A 213 7.54 21.95 1.04
CA GLU A 213 7.70 23.40 0.94
C GLU A 213 6.50 24.15 1.55
N ARG A 214 5.28 23.68 1.27
CA ARG A 214 4.06 24.25 1.88
C ARG A 214 4.04 24.08 3.40
N ARG A 215 4.57 22.96 3.92
CA ARG A 215 4.66 22.71 5.37
C ARG A 215 5.67 23.65 6.03
N GLN A 216 6.83 23.86 5.41
CA GLN A 216 7.85 24.78 5.89
C GLN A 216 7.36 26.23 5.88
N ALA A 217 6.72 26.68 4.80
CA ALA A 217 6.14 28.02 4.73
C ALA A 217 5.01 28.24 5.76
N GLN A 218 4.25 27.20 6.10
CA GLN A 218 3.23 27.28 7.15
C GLN A 218 3.87 27.40 8.54
N GLU A 219 4.94 26.67 8.81
CA GLU A 219 5.66 26.73 10.07
C GLU A 219 6.36 28.09 10.26
N GLU A 220 7.00 28.61 9.21
CA GLU A 220 7.60 29.96 9.22
C GLU A 220 6.52 31.03 9.52
N ARG A 221 5.36 30.95 8.87
CA ARG A 221 4.22 31.84 9.15
C ARG A 221 3.76 31.75 10.60
N ARG A 222 3.76 30.55 11.18
CA ARG A 222 3.41 30.32 12.59
C ARG A 222 4.43 30.97 13.53
N GLN A 223 5.72 30.78 13.27
CA GLN A 223 6.80 31.39 14.05
C GLN A 223 6.77 32.91 13.98
N VAL A 224 6.55 33.50 12.79
CA VAL A 224 6.42 34.96 12.64
C VAL A 224 5.20 35.49 13.41
N GLN A 225 4.07 34.78 13.39
CA GLN A 225 2.89 35.17 14.18
C GLN A 225 3.14 35.07 15.69
N GLU A 226 3.85 34.04 16.13
CA GLU A 226 4.20 33.84 17.53
C GLU A 226 5.18 34.92 18.02
N ALA A 227 6.23 35.23 17.26
CA ALA A 227 7.15 36.33 17.56
C ALA A 227 6.44 37.69 17.64
N LYS A 228 5.46 37.95 16.75
CA LYS A 228 4.61 39.14 16.83
C LYS A 228 3.73 39.16 18.09
N ARG A 229 3.23 38.01 18.54
CA ARG A 229 2.46 37.92 19.80
C ARG A 229 3.35 38.13 21.01
N GLN A 230 4.54 37.54 21.04
CA GLN A 230 5.52 37.75 22.12
C GLN A 230 5.95 39.22 22.20
N ARG A 231 6.22 39.88 21.07
CA ARG A 231 6.57 41.31 21.05
C ARG A 231 5.43 42.23 21.54
N LYS A 232 4.17 41.82 21.36
CA LYS A 232 3.01 42.55 21.90
C LYS A 232 2.74 42.28 23.38
N GLN A 233 3.17 41.13 23.89
CA GLN A 233 3.03 40.76 25.31
C GLN A 233 4.23 41.17 26.15
N ALA A 234 5.39 41.42 25.53
CA ALA A 234 6.50 42.07 26.21
C ALA A 234 5.96 43.39 26.78
N PRO A 235 6.02 43.59 28.11
CA PRO A 235 5.69 44.89 28.66
C PRO A 235 6.51 45.92 27.89
N PRO A 236 5.93 47.07 27.52
CA PRO A 236 6.72 48.16 26.93
C PRO A 236 7.98 48.27 27.79
N PRO A 237 9.19 48.29 27.16
CA PRO A 237 10.44 48.33 27.90
C PRO A 237 10.21 49.40 28.94
N ALA A 238 10.18 49.00 30.22
CA ALA A 238 9.81 49.89 31.29
C ALA A 238 10.62 51.13 30.99
N GLU A 239 9.92 52.23 30.63
CA GLU A 239 10.60 53.49 30.48
C GLU A 239 11.33 53.55 31.81
N GLN A 240 12.66 53.53 31.74
CA GLN A 240 13.42 53.90 32.90
C GLN A 240 12.96 55.34 33.06
N ASP A 241 11.91 55.50 33.87
CA ASP A 241 11.73 56.54 34.85
C ASP A 241 12.97 56.48 35.74
N GLY A 242 14.15 56.61 35.11
CA GLY A 242 15.35 57.03 35.75
C GLY A 242 14.92 58.33 36.39
N GLU A 243 15.10 58.40 37.68
CA GLU A 243 14.80 59.60 38.42
C GLU A 243 15.70 60.68 37.80
N HIS A 244 15.11 61.63 37.06
CA HIS A 244 15.85 62.74 36.47
C HIS A 244 15.78 63.90 37.45
N CYS A 245 16.84 64.71 37.51
CA CYS A 245 16.77 65.95 38.27
C CYS A 245 15.66 66.85 37.68
N ALA A 246 14.65 67.22 38.47
CA ALA A 246 13.52 68.01 37.96
C ALA A 246 13.90 69.42 37.48
N ILE A 247 15.09 69.91 37.85
CA ILE A 247 15.60 71.23 37.44
C ILE A 247 16.43 71.12 36.15
N CYS A 248 17.50 70.31 36.15
CA CYS A 248 18.43 70.25 35.01
C CYS A 248 18.16 69.11 34.03
N ARG A 249 17.23 68.18 34.35
CA ARG A 249 16.87 67.00 33.55
C ARG A 249 18.01 66.03 33.24
N CYS A 250 19.13 66.11 33.96
CA CYS A 250 20.17 65.09 33.87
C CYS A 250 19.67 63.78 34.50
N LEU A 251 20.00 62.67 33.84
CA LEU A 251 19.77 61.31 34.30
C LEU A 251 20.63 61.01 35.53
N VAL A 252 20.06 60.41 36.57
CA VAL A 252 20.85 59.71 37.59
C VAL A 252 21.64 58.60 36.89
N PRO A 253 22.98 58.54 37.03
CA PRO A 253 23.77 57.46 36.46
C PRO A 253 23.29 56.11 37.01
N PRO A 254 22.79 55.19 36.17
CA PRO A 254 22.30 53.90 36.64
C PRO A 254 23.49 53.06 37.12
N GLY A 255 23.67 52.97 38.43
CA GLY A 255 24.74 52.16 39.05
C GLY A 255 25.63 52.85 40.07
N SER A 256 25.24 54.00 40.64
CA SER A 256 25.97 54.63 41.76
C SER A 256 25.77 53.90 43.09
N ALA A 257 26.00 52.58 43.10
CA ALA A 257 26.06 51.78 44.31
C ALA A 257 27.36 52.03 45.11
N ASP A 258 28.36 52.66 44.50
CA ASP A 258 29.61 53.05 45.16
C ASP A 258 29.67 54.57 45.33
N ASP A 259 29.42 55.00 46.57
CA ASP A 259 29.97 56.17 47.28
C ASP A 259 29.78 57.60 46.72
N THR A 260 28.92 57.80 45.72
CA THR A 260 28.48 59.16 45.30
C THR A 260 26.97 59.35 45.51
N VAL A 261 26.46 58.79 46.60
CA VAL A 261 25.06 58.91 47.02
C VAL A 261 24.76 60.31 47.60
N ASP A 262 25.79 61.09 47.93
CA ASP A 262 25.69 62.39 48.60
C ASP A 262 25.38 63.59 47.68
N GLU A 263 24.91 63.39 46.45
CA GLU A 263 24.61 64.51 45.53
C GLU A 263 23.13 64.63 45.14
N TRP A 264 22.24 63.79 45.68
CA TRP A 264 20.82 63.79 45.31
C TRP A 264 19.89 63.85 46.52
N VAL A 265 18.81 64.61 46.40
CA VAL A 265 17.76 64.76 47.41
C VAL A 265 16.38 64.57 46.79
N GLN A 266 15.51 63.83 47.47
CA GLN A 266 14.11 63.65 47.07
C GLN A 266 13.21 64.60 47.87
N CYS A 267 12.35 65.36 47.20
CA CYS A 267 11.39 66.23 47.88
C CYS A 267 10.24 65.41 48.49
N GLU A 268 9.97 65.54 49.79
CA GLU A 268 8.88 64.80 50.46
C GLU A 268 7.47 65.16 49.96
N ILE A 269 7.28 66.37 49.41
CA ILE A 269 5.96 66.86 48.97
C ILE A 269 5.63 66.35 47.56
N CYS A 270 6.56 66.46 46.61
CA CYS A 270 6.32 66.12 45.21
C CYS A 270 7.01 64.83 44.74
N GLN A 271 7.82 64.19 45.60
CA GLN A 271 8.59 62.96 45.33
C GLN A 271 9.56 63.04 44.14
N LEU A 272 9.85 64.25 43.64
CA LEU A 272 10.84 64.46 42.59
C LEU A 272 12.26 64.46 43.17
N TRP A 273 13.21 63.98 42.37
CA TRP A 273 14.64 63.98 42.70
C TRP A 273 15.34 65.23 42.14
N PHE A 274 16.31 65.73 42.90
CA PHE A 274 17.10 66.91 42.56
C PHE A 274 18.55 66.66 42.90
N HIS A 275 19.49 67.25 42.16
CA HIS A 275 20.85 67.38 42.66
C HIS A 275 20.87 68.35 43.85
N LEU A 276 21.71 68.12 44.85
CA LEU A 276 21.94 69.04 45.97
C LEU A 276 22.30 70.45 45.46
N GLN A 277 23.18 70.54 44.45
CA GLN A 277 23.53 71.80 43.79
C GLN A 277 22.34 72.48 43.09
N CYS A 278 21.37 71.70 42.60
CA CYS A 278 20.16 72.26 41.99
C CYS A 278 19.14 72.71 43.06
N ALA A 279 19.11 72.07 44.22
CA ALA A 279 18.23 72.44 45.33
C ALA A 279 18.69 73.73 46.03
N GLU A 280 20.00 73.93 46.18
CA GLU A 280 20.58 75.11 46.86
C GLU A 280 20.37 76.43 46.10
N VAL A 281 20.15 76.39 44.77
CA VAL A 281 19.95 77.60 43.95
C VAL A 281 18.61 78.31 44.26
N MET A 282 17.75 77.74 45.11
CA MET A 282 16.44 78.30 45.45
C MET A 282 16.40 79.14 46.75
N GLU A 283 17.52 79.54 47.33
CA GLU A 283 17.52 80.43 48.52
C GLU A 283 17.36 81.94 48.21
N CYS A 284 17.19 82.36 46.95
CA CYS A 284 17.37 83.78 46.61
C CYS A 284 16.11 84.64 46.39
N LEU A 285 14.88 84.22 46.71
CA LEU A 285 13.70 85.11 46.54
C LEU A 285 12.67 84.97 47.65
N THR A 286 13.05 85.22 48.90
CA THR A 286 12.09 85.82 49.83
C THR A 286 11.89 87.28 49.39
N PRO A 287 10.69 87.71 48.98
CA PRO A 287 10.45 89.13 48.78
C PRO A 287 10.62 89.80 50.15
N SER A 288 11.69 90.59 50.29
CA SER A 288 11.83 91.53 51.39
C SER A 288 10.64 92.48 51.30
N GLY A 289 9.63 92.20 52.13
CA GLY A 289 8.50 93.09 52.36
C GLY A 289 9.04 94.45 52.78
N SER A 290 9.03 95.37 51.82
CA SER A 290 9.23 96.80 52.07
C SER A 290 7.89 97.33 52.58
N ALA A 291 7.89 97.73 53.84
CA ALA A 291 6.85 98.55 54.45
C ALA A 291 6.78 99.93 53.76
#